data_AF-A0AAD7IAA0-F1
#
_entry.id   AF-A0AAD7IAA0-F1
#
_cell.length_a   1.000
_cell.length_b   1.000
_cell.length_c   1.000
_cell.angle_alpha   90.00
_cell.angle_beta   90.00
_cell.angle_gamma   90.00
#
_symmetry.space_group_name_H-M   'P 1'
#
loop_
_entity.id
_entity.type
_entity.pdbx_description
1 polymer ?
#
loop_
_entity_poly.entity_id
_entity_poly.type
_entity_poly.pdbx_seq_one_letter_code
_entity_poly.pdbx_strand_id
1 'polypeptide(L)'
;MPDTVPSSSSSNTGGSAPADTGDRDTTPSLEELQRRARERVKAALVASDAATGKKRKASDGDDDEGTYQWYGRNLVRSCGIFTRIHTIVEYGVKTELATLDDEAGPPPPPTAEEKRLWDSWEIIKNTIPGFGDDMIDLGGDIRLRKTACGKIQRGLKGSRGDDCGGLKTEIIDYLLPPGPVKLLPRVVRKFGSFTGPLPPPPPPPPGEKPAIPVLNPPIPKRGKKAPRGMNHPVTAAALRPIKYPDTEETYTKIRDNDEEYPVVSSLLPAFMYPAGHQYNEDDLEDGLLDNHILRAAAKHVGKGKVPPLPPFAAPGRQWGRQQGRQFIGNLENLG
;
A
#
# COMPACT_ATOMS: atom_id res chain seq x y z
N MET A 1 67.77 -32.43 3.30
CA MET A 1 67.95 -31.82 4.63
C MET A 1 66.78 -32.28 5.48
N PRO A 2 66.97 -33.31 6.33
CA PRO A 2 65.93 -33.85 7.20
C PRO A 2 66.04 -33.22 8.59
N ASP A 3 64.94 -32.71 9.14
CA ASP A 3 64.94 -32.23 10.53
C ASP A 3 63.74 -32.79 11.31
N THR A 4 64.09 -33.76 12.14
CA THR A 4 63.93 -33.74 13.60
C THR A 4 62.50 -33.66 14.17
N VAL A 5 62.04 -34.85 14.58
CA VAL A 5 60.99 -35.09 15.58
C VAL A 5 61.38 -34.45 16.92
N PRO A 6 60.40 -34.02 17.74
CA PRO A 6 60.47 -34.44 19.13
C PRO A 6 59.17 -35.08 19.61
N SER A 7 59.34 -36.27 20.17
CA SER A 7 58.41 -37.00 21.02
C SER A 7 58.25 -36.25 22.33
N SER A 8 57.02 -35.85 22.67
CA SER A 8 56.66 -35.43 24.02
C SER A 8 55.44 -36.22 24.50
N SER A 9 55.75 -37.19 25.36
CA SER A 9 54.86 -37.81 26.33
C SER A 9 54.15 -36.73 27.17
N SER A 10 52.84 -36.79 27.27
CA SER A 10 52.10 -36.06 28.30
C SER A 10 50.97 -36.93 28.84
N SER A 11 51.03 -37.05 30.16
CA SER A 11 50.29 -37.93 31.04
C SER A 11 48.81 -37.63 31.08
N ASN A 12 48.05 -38.71 31.00
CA ASN A 12 46.63 -38.82 31.26
C ASN A 12 46.34 -38.48 32.74
N THR A 13 45.78 -37.30 33.01
CA THR A 13 45.13 -36.97 34.29
C THR A 13 43.62 -37.01 34.08
N GLY A 14 43.00 -38.10 34.53
CA GLY A 14 41.55 -38.24 34.62
C GLY A 14 40.96 -37.20 35.57
N GLY A 15 40.35 -36.17 35.00
CA GLY A 15 39.36 -35.34 35.68
C GLY A 15 37.98 -35.89 35.34
N SER A 16 37.33 -36.52 36.32
CA SER A 16 35.91 -36.85 36.23
C SER A 16 35.12 -35.55 36.02
N ALA A 17 34.56 -35.39 34.82
CA ALA A 17 33.56 -34.37 34.56
C ALA A 17 32.35 -34.63 35.49
N PRO A 18 31.81 -33.60 36.18
CA PRO A 18 30.55 -33.75 36.87
C PRO A 18 29.48 -34.08 35.84
N ALA A 19 28.72 -35.14 36.10
CA ALA A 19 27.53 -35.47 35.33
C ALA A 19 26.59 -34.26 35.38
N ASP A 20 26.49 -33.55 34.27
CA ASP A 20 25.57 -32.46 34.02
C ASP A 20 24.15 -33.05 33.89
N THR A 21 23.60 -33.47 35.02
CA THR A 21 22.23 -33.94 35.15
C THR A 21 21.33 -32.74 35.38
N GLY A 22 20.72 -32.21 34.33
CA GLY A 22 19.61 -31.29 34.53
C GLY A 22 19.30 -30.33 33.40
N ASP A 23 19.32 -30.78 32.15
CA ASP A 23 18.63 -30.05 31.08
C ASP A 23 17.12 -30.21 31.30
N ARG A 24 16.59 -29.42 32.25
CA ARG A 24 15.15 -29.29 32.49
C ARG A 24 14.62 -28.52 31.31
N ASP A 25 14.07 -29.26 30.35
CA ASP A 25 13.30 -28.73 29.24
C ASP A 25 12.11 -27.94 29.80
N THR A 26 12.36 -26.66 30.12
CA THR A 26 11.42 -25.76 30.79
C THR A 26 10.63 -25.06 29.70
N THR A 27 9.94 -25.86 28.89
CA THR A 27 8.97 -25.32 27.94
C THR A 27 7.90 -24.59 28.76
N PRO A 28 7.73 -23.27 28.56
CA PRO A 28 6.73 -22.51 29.29
C PRO A 28 5.34 -23.09 29.02
N SER A 29 4.50 -23.17 30.06
CA SER A 29 3.13 -23.64 29.88
C SER A 29 2.38 -22.73 28.92
N LEU A 30 1.37 -23.28 28.22
CA LEU A 30 0.50 -22.51 27.34
C LEU A 30 -0.06 -21.28 28.06
N GLU A 31 -0.56 -21.44 29.30
CA GLU A 31 -1.09 -20.33 30.09
C GLU A 31 -0.06 -19.21 30.33
N GLU A 32 1.21 -19.56 30.55
CA GLU A 32 2.29 -18.60 30.73
C GLU A 32 2.61 -17.85 29.42
N LEU A 33 2.59 -18.54 28.28
CA LEU A 33 2.72 -17.91 26.96
C LEU A 33 1.58 -16.92 26.70
N GLN A 34 0.32 -17.35 26.92
CA GLN A 34 -0.86 -16.50 26.77
C GLN A 34 -0.79 -15.27 27.69
N ARG A 35 -0.34 -15.44 28.94
CA ARG A 35 -0.17 -14.34 29.90
C ARG A 35 0.87 -13.33 29.40
N ARG A 36 2.03 -13.80 28.96
CA ARG A 36 3.11 -12.95 28.42
C ARG A 36 2.66 -12.19 27.17
N ALA A 37 1.97 -12.86 26.24
CA ALA A 37 1.42 -12.23 25.04
C ALA A 37 0.41 -11.13 25.39
N ARG A 38 -0.52 -11.39 26.33
CA ARG A 38 -1.47 -10.38 26.82
C ARG A 38 -0.76 -9.17 27.43
N GLU A 39 0.27 -9.40 28.23
CA GLU A 39 1.06 -8.32 28.84
C GLU A 39 1.80 -7.48 27.80
N ARG A 40 2.47 -8.11 26.81
CA ARG A 40 3.15 -7.41 25.72
C ARG A 40 2.19 -6.58 24.89
N VAL A 41 1.06 -7.16 24.47
CA VAL A 41 0.06 -6.46 23.66
C VAL A 41 -0.59 -5.31 24.44
N LYS A 42 -0.92 -5.51 25.72
CA LYS A 42 -1.44 -4.44 26.59
C LYS A 42 -0.43 -3.31 26.76
N ALA A 43 0.85 -3.62 27.00
CA ALA A 43 1.91 -2.63 27.11
C ALA A 43 2.04 -1.81 25.81
N ALA A 44 2.03 -2.47 24.64
CA ALA A 44 2.07 -1.79 23.34
C ALA A 44 0.84 -0.91 23.09
N LEU A 45 -0.35 -1.33 23.55
CA LEU A 45 -1.57 -0.53 23.47
C LEU A 45 -1.51 0.70 24.37
N VAL A 46 -1.05 0.56 25.61
CA VAL A 46 -0.87 1.68 26.55
C VAL A 46 0.12 2.69 25.98
N ALA A 47 1.25 2.23 25.41
CA ALA A 47 2.20 3.09 24.72
C ALA A 47 1.54 3.86 23.55
N SER A 48 0.71 3.17 22.75
CA SER A 48 -0.04 3.81 21.66
C SER A 48 -1.08 4.83 22.15
N ASP A 49 -1.78 4.57 23.26
CA ASP A 49 -2.74 5.51 23.83
C ASP A 49 -2.03 6.76 24.40
N ALA A 50 -0.92 6.56 25.11
CA ALA A 50 -0.09 7.65 25.64
C ALA A 50 0.42 8.59 24.54
N ALA A 51 0.77 8.04 23.37
CA ALA A 51 1.15 8.83 22.19
C ALA A 51 0.01 9.72 21.67
N THR A 52 -1.24 9.22 21.70
CA THR A 52 -2.42 9.94 21.16
C THR A 52 -3.07 10.93 22.12
N GLY A 53 -2.96 10.73 23.44
CA GLY A 53 -3.69 11.50 24.45
C GLY A 53 -3.20 12.93 24.65
N LYS A 54 -1.96 13.25 24.25
CA LYS A 54 -1.49 14.63 24.20
C LYS A 54 -2.19 15.28 23.00
N LYS A 55 -3.05 16.29 23.23
CA LYS A 55 -3.45 17.28 22.21
C LYS A 55 -2.19 17.99 21.69
N ARG A 56 -1.35 17.28 20.93
CA ARG A 56 -0.23 17.88 20.22
C ARG A 56 -0.85 18.72 19.12
N LYS A 57 -0.42 19.99 19.05
CA LYS A 57 -0.67 20.87 17.91
C LYS A 57 -0.28 20.05 16.67
N ALA A 58 -1.11 20.07 15.63
CA ALA A 58 -1.01 19.19 14.45
C ALA A 58 0.27 19.37 13.59
N SER A 59 1.36 19.87 14.16
CA SER A 59 2.52 20.35 13.42
C SER A 59 3.71 19.41 13.37
N ASP A 60 3.85 18.38 14.20
CA ASP A 60 5.00 17.45 14.06
C ASP A 60 4.57 15.99 14.22
N GLY A 61 4.64 15.28 13.10
CA GLY A 61 4.24 13.89 12.90
C GLY A 61 5.24 12.87 13.43
N ASP A 62 5.77 13.11 14.63
CA ASP A 62 6.56 12.12 15.35
C ASP A 62 5.58 11.21 16.11
N ASP A 63 4.94 10.29 15.38
CA ASP A 63 4.35 9.11 16.00
C ASP A 63 5.49 8.36 16.69
N ASP A 64 5.34 8.10 17.99
CA ASP A 64 6.37 7.41 18.78
C ASP A 64 6.68 6.05 18.12
N GLU A 65 7.95 5.89 17.70
CA GLU A 65 8.46 4.70 17.02
C GLU A 65 8.17 3.44 17.85
N GLY A 66 7.80 2.35 17.17
CA GLY A 66 7.47 1.08 17.83
C GLY A 66 6.03 0.99 18.38
N THR A 67 5.19 2.02 18.24
CA THR A 67 3.75 1.87 18.51
C THR A 67 3.03 1.16 17.36
N TYR A 68 1.92 0.47 17.65
CA TYR A 68 1.09 -0.14 16.58
C TYR A 68 0.60 0.86 15.55
N GLN A 69 0.34 2.11 15.95
CA GLN A 69 -0.02 3.17 15.02
C GLN A 69 1.13 3.51 14.08
N TRP A 70 2.35 3.64 14.60
CA TRP A 70 3.56 3.87 13.80
C TRP A 70 3.79 2.73 12.79
N TYR A 71 3.71 1.46 13.23
CA TYR A 71 3.82 0.31 12.32
C TYR A 71 2.74 0.34 11.23
N GLY A 72 1.50 0.71 11.58
CA GLY A 72 0.42 0.89 10.62
C GLY A 72 0.76 1.88 9.50
N ARG A 73 1.46 2.98 9.82
CA ARG A 73 1.90 3.96 8.82
C ARG A 73 2.96 3.39 7.88
N ASN A 74 3.89 2.60 8.39
CA ASN A 74 4.92 1.94 7.58
C ASN A 74 4.37 0.83 6.67
N LEU A 75 3.28 0.18 7.09
CA LEU A 75 2.62 -0.88 6.31
C LEU A 75 1.81 -0.36 5.11
N VAL A 76 1.59 0.95 4.99
CA VAL A 76 0.65 1.53 4.02
C VAL A 76 0.96 1.17 2.55
N ARG A 77 2.24 0.96 2.22
CA ARG A 77 2.73 0.65 0.86
C ARG A 77 2.97 -0.84 0.61
N SER A 78 3.07 -1.63 1.68
CA SER A 78 3.44 -3.04 1.59
C SER A 78 2.23 -3.96 1.76
N CYS A 79 1.18 -3.51 2.44
CA CYS A 79 -0.02 -4.28 2.71
C CYS A 79 -1.16 -3.94 1.74
N GLY A 80 -2.07 -4.88 1.51
CA GLY A 80 -3.23 -4.69 0.64
C GLY A 80 -4.03 -3.41 0.96
N ILE A 81 -4.37 -2.64 -0.09
CA ILE A 81 -4.99 -1.33 0.10
C ILE A 81 -6.46 -1.37 0.56
N PHE A 82 -7.17 -2.46 0.33
CA PHE A 82 -8.60 -2.56 0.67
C PHE A 82 -8.90 -3.56 1.78
N THR A 83 -7.89 -4.33 2.21
CA THR A 83 -8.09 -5.37 3.22
C THR A 83 -7.95 -4.78 4.63
N ARG A 84 -8.86 -5.20 5.52
CA ARG A 84 -8.78 -4.83 6.93
C ARG A 84 -7.68 -5.63 7.62
N ILE A 85 -6.88 -4.98 8.48
CA ILE A 85 -5.80 -5.65 9.24
C ILE A 85 -6.35 -6.83 10.05
N HIS A 86 -7.52 -6.69 10.66
CA HIS A 86 -8.16 -7.79 11.40
C HIS A 86 -8.39 -9.03 10.52
N THR A 87 -8.87 -8.85 9.29
CA THR A 87 -9.13 -9.96 8.35
C THR A 87 -7.84 -10.68 7.98
N ILE A 88 -6.76 -9.92 7.76
CA ILE A 88 -5.43 -10.49 7.47
C ILE A 88 -4.93 -11.31 8.66
N VAL A 89 -4.98 -10.74 9.87
CA VAL A 89 -4.52 -11.40 11.10
C VAL A 89 -5.37 -12.62 11.44
N GLU A 90 -6.68 -12.53 11.29
CA GLU A 90 -7.61 -13.64 11.54
C GLU A 90 -7.35 -14.81 10.59
N TYR A 91 -7.15 -14.52 9.30
CA TYR A 91 -6.77 -15.52 8.31
C TYR A 91 -5.40 -16.14 8.65
N GLY A 92 -4.38 -15.31 8.88
CA GLY A 92 -3.02 -15.76 9.22
C GLY A 92 -2.97 -16.66 10.45
N VAL A 93 -3.59 -16.24 11.55
CA VAL A 93 -3.66 -17.04 12.80
C VAL A 93 -4.39 -18.37 12.57
N LYS A 94 -5.50 -18.37 11.82
CA LYS A 94 -6.23 -19.61 11.52
C LYS A 94 -5.37 -20.58 10.72
N THR A 95 -4.65 -20.09 9.70
CA THR A 95 -3.81 -20.92 8.84
C THR A 95 -2.61 -21.48 9.61
N GLU A 96 -1.92 -20.69 10.44
CA GLU A 96 -0.79 -21.16 11.26
C GLU A 96 -1.22 -22.23 12.28
N LEU A 97 -2.37 -22.04 12.92
CA LEU A 97 -2.91 -23.03 13.85
C LEU A 97 -3.32 -24.33 13.13
N ALA A 98 -3.83 -24.24 11.90
CA ALA A 98 -4.16 -25.41 11.11
C ALA A 98 -2.92 -26.19 10.65
N THR A 99 -1.78 -25.50 10.40
CA THR A 99 -0.52 -26.18 10.03
C THR A 99 0.14 -26.94 11.18
N LEU A 100 -0.27 -26.67 12.43
CA LEU A 100 0.20 -27.41 13.61
C LEU A 100 -0.63 -28.67 13.88
N ASP A 101 -1.76 -28.84 13.20
CA ASP A 101 -2.63 -30.01 13.32
C ASP A 101 -2.24 -31.06 12.28
N ASP A 102 -1.30 -31.95 12.64
CA ASP A 102 -0.74 -32.99 11.78
C ASP A 102 -1.79 -34.02 11.28
N GLU A 103 -3.01 -34.04 11.83
CA GLU A 103 -4.09 -34.93 11.37
C GLU A 103 -4.89 -34.37 10.18
N ALA A 104 -4.72 -33.10 9.83
CA ALA A 104 -5.40 -32.53 8.67
C ALA A 104 -4.75 -33.02 7.37
N GLY A 105 -5.54 -33.68 6.51
CA GLY A 105 -5.11 -34.01 5.14
C GLY A 105 -4.62 -32.77 4.36
N PRO A 106 -3.91 -32.96 3.24
CA PRO A 106 -3.31 -31.86 2.49
C PRO A 106 -4.38 -30.80 2.13
N PRO A 107 -4.16 -29.53 2.48
CA PRO A 107 -5.15 -28.49 2.22
C PRO A 107 -5.35 -28.30 0.71
N PRO A 108 -6.56 -27.89 0.28
CA PRO A 108 -6.77 -27.52 -1.10
C PRO A 108 -5.85 -26.34 -1.48
N PRO A 109 -5.48 -26.20 -2.76
CA PRO A 109 -4.70 -25.06 -3.23
C PRO A 109 -5.39 -23.74 -2.84
N PRO A 110 -4.65 -22.76 -2.27
CA PRO A 110 -5.24 -21.51 -1.84
C PRO A 110 -5.76 -20.71 -3.04
N THR A 111 -6.91 -20.07 -2.87
CA THR A 111 -7.44 -19.11 -3.83
C THR A 111 -6.52 -17.89 -3.96
N ALA A 112 -6.68 -17.12 -5.04
CA ALA A 112 -5.89 -15.89 -5.24
C ALA A 112 -6.09 -14.86 -4.12
N GLU A 113 -7.28 -14.82 -3.51
CA GLU A 113 -7.55 -13.96 -2.36
C GLU A 113 -6.83 -14.43 -1.10
N GLU A 114 -6.89 -15.72 -0.80
CA GLU A 114 -6.20 -16.35 0.32
C GLU A 114 -4.69 -16.17 0.25
N LYS A 115 -4.10 -16.32 -0.94
CA LYS A 115 -2.69 -16.03 -1.18
C LYS A 115 -2.34 -14.58 -0.84
N ARG A 116 -3.17 -13.61 -1.27
CA ARG A 116 -2.96 -12.19 -0.92
C ARG A 116 -3.08 -11.91 0.58
N LEU A 117 -3.98 -12.60 1.28
CA LEU A 117 -4.12 -12.50 2.73
C LEU A 117 -2.88 -13.06 3.44
N TRP A 118 -2.38 -14.20 2.99
CA TRP A 118 -1.17 -14.82 3.52
C TRP A 118 0.07 -13.94 3.31
N ASP A 119 0.29 -13.44 2.09
CA ASP A 119 1.40 -12.53 1.78
C ASP A 119 1.34 -11.28 2.66
N SER A 120 0.13 -10.74 2.89
CA SER A 120 -0.07 -9.58 3.76
C SER A 120 0.21 -9.91 5.23
N TRP A 121 -0.11 -11.12 5.68
CA TRP A 121 0.18 -11.61 7.04
C TRP A 121 1.69 -11.71 7.27
N GLU A 122 2.42 -12.32 6.34
CA GLU A 122 3.88 -12.39 6.37
C GLU A 122 4.54 -11.00 6.45
N ILE A 123 4.03 -10.04 5.67
CA ILE A 123 4.53 -8.65 5.72
C ILE A 123 4.31 -8.04 7.11
N ILE A 124 3.15 -8.27 7.74
CA ILE A 124 2.86 -7.75 9.09
C ILE A 124 3.79 -8.39 10.13
N LYS A 125 3.97 -9.73 10.11
CA LYS A 125 4.88 -10.44 11.01
C LYS A 125 6.31 -9.91 10.90
N ASN A 126 6.80 -9.74 9.69
CA ASN A 126 8.16 -9.26 9.43
C ASN A 126 8.34 -7.77 9.77
N THR A 127 7.26 -6.99 9.80
CA THR A 127 7.31 -5.55 10.11
C THR A 127 7.19 -5.28 11.61
N ILE A 128 6.41 -6.08 12.35
CA ILE A 128 6.11 -5.86 13.77
C ILE A 128 6.73 -7.00 14.59
N PRO A 129 7.85 -6.76 15.29
CA PRO A 129 8.56 -7.80 16.04
C PRO A 129 7.65 -8.51 17.05
N GLY A 130 7.65 -9.84 17.02
CA GLY A 130 6.87 -10.69 17.95
C GLY A 130 5.36 -10.67 17.74
N PHE A 131 4.85 -9.92 16.76
CA PHE A 131 3.41 -9.76 16.58
C PHE A 131 2.71 -11.05 16.13
N GLY A 132 3.37 -11.85 15.28
CA GLY A 132 2.84 -13.14 14.83
C GLY A 132 2.51 -14.05 16.01
N ASP A 133 3.54 -14.32 16.81
CA ASP A 133 3.47 -15.16 18.00
C ASP A 133 2.47 -14.59 19.01
N ASP A 134 2.51 -13.28 19.27
CA ASP A 134 1.55 -12.62 20.16
C ASP A 134 0.10 -12.83 19.70
N MET A 135 -0.19 -12.72 18.40
CA MET A 135 -1.55 -12.91 17.89
C MET A 135 -2.02 -14.37 17.98
N ILE A 136 -1.12 -15.33 17.81
CA ILE A 136 -1.38 -16.77 17.99
C ILE A 136 -1.63 -17.08 19.47
N ASP A 137 -0.68 -16.69 20.33
CA ASP A 137 -0.70 -16.89 21.79
C ASP A 137 -1.87 -16.19 22.48
N LEU A 138 -2.46 -15.15 21.89
CA LEU A 138 -3.67 -14.56 22.45
C LEU A 138 -4.86 -15.54 22.51
N GLY A 139 -4.81 -16.68 21.80
CA GLY A 139 -5.53 -17.91 22.16
C GLY A 139 -7.03 -17.79 22.40
N GLY A 140 -7.71 -16.81 21.78
CA GLY A 140 -9.14 -16.56 21.95
C GLY A 140 -9.51 -15.19 22.54
N ASP A 141 -8.55 -14.36 22.97
CA ASP A 141 -8.83 -12.96 23.31
C ASP A 141 -9.03 -12.10 22.04
N ILE A 142 -10.14 -12.38 21.36
CA ILE A 142 -10.55 -11.72 20.10
C ILE A 142 -10.69 -10.20 20.31
N ARG A 143 -11.08 -9.75 21.52
CA ARG A 143 -11.25 -8.33 21.82
C ARG A 143 -9.91 -7.60 21.87
N LEU A 144 -8.92 -8.17 22.55
CA LEU A 144 -7.59 -7.59 22.60
C LEU A 144 -6.92 -7.59 21.23
N ARG A 145 -7.05 -8.69 20.48
CA ARG A 145 -6.60 -8.81 19.08
C ARG A 145 -7.22 -7.75 18.17
N LYS A 146 -8.55 -7.57 18.24
CA LYS A 146 -9.28 -6.52 17.48
C LYS A 146 -8.79 -5.12 17.85
N THR A 147 -8.52 -4.87 19.12
CA THR A 147 -8.02 -3.57 19.58
C THR A 147 -6.63 -3.27 19.00
N ALA A 148 -5.70 -4.23 19.06
CA ALA A 148 -4.37 -4.11 18.45
C ALA A 148 -4.44 -3.89 16.93
N CYS A 149 -5.21 -4.72 16.22
CA CYS A 149 -5.45 -4.55 14.78
C CYS A 149 -6.06 -3.19 14.45
N GLY A 150 -6.96 -2.67 15.30
CA GLY A 150 -7.59 -1.37 15.15
C GLY A 150 -6.60 -0.21 15.24
N LYS A 151 -5.56 -0.31 16.07
CA LYS A 151 -4.49 0.69 16.17
C LYS A 151 -3.62 0.71 14.90
N ILE A 152 -3.21 -0.46 14.41
CA ILE A 152 -2.48 -0.60 13.14
C ILE A 152 -3.31 -0.03 11.99
N GLN A 153 -4.59 -0.43 11.92
CA GLN A 153 -5.53 0.06 10.90
C GLN A 153 -5.69 1.58 10.93
N ARG A 154 -5.68 2.20 12.12
CA ARG A 154 -5.76 3.65 12.29
C ARG A 154 -4.51 4.34 11.74
N GLY A 155 -3.32 3.85 12.07
CA GLY A 155 -2.06 4.38 11.51
C GLY A 155 -2.03 4.30 9.99
N LEU A 156 -2.40 3.14 9.45
CA LEU A 156 -2.50 2.91 8.00
C LEU A 156 -3.50 3.88 7.34
N LYS A 157 -4.70 4.07 7.92
CA LYS A 157 -5.68 5.06 7.43
C LYS A 157 -5.16 6.48 7.52
N GLY A 158 -4.45 6.82 8.60
CA GLY A 158 -3.82 8.13 8.78
C GLY A 158 -2.82 8.42 7.67
N SER A 159 -1.88 7.50 7.42
CA SER A 159 -0.89 7.68 6.35
C SER A 159 -1.54 7.81 4.97
N ARG A 160 -2.60 7.06 4.66
CA ARG A 160 -3.34 7.23 3.40
C ARG A 160 -4.04 8.58 3.32
N GLY A 161 -4.60 9.03 4.44
CA GLY A 161 -5.19 10.36 4.55
C GLY A 161 -4.16 11.44 4.23
N ASP A 162 -2.93 11.30 4.75
CA ASP A 162 -1.83 12.22 4.51
C ASP A 162 -1.38 12.19 3.04
N ASP A 163 -1.21 10.99 2.46
CA ASP A 163 -0.84 10.80 1.05
C ASP A 163 -1.89 11.40 0.09
N CYS A 164 -3.16 11.40 0.48
CA CYS A 164 -4.28 11.94 -0.31
C CYS A 164 -4.67 13.37 0.07
N GLY A 165 -4.13 13.95 1.15
CA GLY A 165 -4.58 15.22 1.71
C GLY A 165 -4.36 16.41 0.77
N GLY A 166 -3.22 16.41 0.05
CA GLY A 166 -2.90 17.41 -0.97
C GLY A 166 -3.58 17.17 -2.32
N LEU A 167 -4.02 15.94 -2.58
CA LEU A 167 -4.51 15.54 -3.90
C LEU A 167 -5.75 16.34 -4.32
N LYS A 168 -6.63 16.70 -3.37
CA LYS A 168 -7.84 17.48 -3.67
C LYS A 168 -7.56 18.86 -4.28
N THR A 169 -6.47 19.51 -3.89
CA THR A 169 -6.12 20.84 -4.44
C THR A 169 -5.36 20.70 -5.75
N GLU A 170 -4.48 19.70 -5.83
CA GLU A 170 -3.63 19.46 -6.99
C GLU A 170 -4.39 18.86 -8.18
N ILE A 171 -5.42 18.04 -7.93
CA ILE A 171 -6.19 17.41 -9.00
C ILE A 171 -6.89 18.43 -9.90
N ILE A 172 -7.24 19.61 -9.36
CA ILE A 172 -7.80 20.71 -10.16
C ILE A 172 -6.78 21.19 -11.19
N ASP A 173 -5.50 21.25 -10.81
CA ASP A 173 -4.42 21.62 -11.72
C ASP A 173 -4.11 20.51 -12.74
N TYR A 174 -4.52 19.25 -12.46
CA TYR A 174 -4.39 18.13 -13.38
C TYR A 174 -5.56 18.00 -14.37
N LEU A 175 -6.71 18.63 -14.09
CA LEU A 175 -7.87 18.60 -15.00
C LEU A 175 -7.65 19.39 -16.28
N LEU A 176 -6.82 20.43 -16.20
CA LEU A 176 -6.34 21.09 -17.39
C LEU A 176 -5.30 20.16 -18.03
N PRO A 177 -5.39 19.89 -19.35
CA PRO A 177 -4.25 19.33 -20.02
C PRO A 177 -3.09 20.26 -19.68
N PRO A 178 -1.93 19.73 -19.26
CA PRO A 178 -0.77 20.57 -19.16
C PRO A 178 -0.69 21.38 -20.47
N GLY A 179 -0.16 22.60 -20.44
CA GLY A 179 0.35 23.20 -21.68
C GLY A 179 1.36 22.25 -22.35
N PRO A 180 2.28 22.70 -23.20
CA PRO A 180 3.41 21.86 -23.60
C PRO A 180 4.40 21.68 -22.42
N VAL A 181 3.93 21.23 -21.27
CA VAL A 181 4.71 20.44 -20.34
C VAL A 181 5.08 19.20 -21.13
N LYS A 182 6.38 18.93 -21.23
CA LYS A 182 6.90 17.65 -21.71
C LYS A 182 6.11 16.54 -21.03
N LEU A 183 5.13 15.98 -21.76
CA LEU A 183 4.62 14.65 -21.47
C LEU A 183 5.88 13.81 -21.42
N LEU A 184 6.21 13.30 -20.23
CA LEU A 184 7.27 12.30 -20.15
C LEU A 184 6.90 11.24 -21.18
N PRO A 185 7.87 10.75 -21.96
CA PRO A 185 7.59 9.78 -23.00
C PRO A 185 6.69 8.70 -22.39
N ARG A 186 5.56 8.44 -23.06
CA ARG A 186 4.72 7.27 -22.75
C ARG A 186 5.71 6.13 -22.52
N VAL A 187 5.62 5.44 -21.39
CA VAL A 187 6.39 4.22 -21.18
C VAL A 187 5.80 3.22 -22.18
N VAL A 188 6.21 3.34 -23.44
CA VAL A 188 5.89 2.40 -24.49
C VAL A 188 6.65 1.15 -24.07
N ARG A 189 5.96 0.23 -23.41
CA ARG A 189 6.49 -1.12 -23.19
C ARG A 189 6.85 -1.62 -24.58
N LYS A 190 8.11 -2.02 -24.77
CA LYS A 190 8.59 -2.60 -26.01
C LYS A 190 7.86 -3.93 -26.26
N PHE A 191 6.68 -3.85 -26.86
CA PHE A 191 6.09 -4.97 -27.57
C PHE A 191 6.09 -4.58 -29.05
N GLY A 192 6.76 -5.39 -29.87
CA GLY A 192 6.62 -5.40 -31.33
C GLY A 192 6.99 -4.10 -32.06
N SER A 193 8.17 -4.14 -32.69
CA SER A 193 8.71 -3.16 -33.63
C SER A 193 7.70 -2.41 -34.52
N PHE A 194 7.51 -1.10 -34.26
CA PHE A 194 7.17 -0.12 -35.29
C PHE A 194 8.39 0.78 -35.49
N THR A 195 9.32 0.34 -36.36
CA THR A 195 10.55 1.08 -36.67
C THR A 195 10.27 2.10 -37.78
N GLY A 196 9.80 3.27 -37.38
CA GLY A 196 9.84 4.48 -38.19
C GLY A 196 10.01 5.68 -37.25
N PRO A 197 11.10 6.47 -37.35
CA PRO A 197 11.23 7.68 -36.56
C PRO A 197 10.14 8.67 -36.99
N LEU A 198 9.20 8.97 -36.08
CA LEU A 198 8.27 10.08 -36.25
C LEU A 198 9.11 11.36 -36.41
N PRO A 199 8.83 12.19 -37.43
CA PRO A 199 9.49 13.47 -37.57
C PRO A 199 9.28 14.30 -36.30
N PRO A 200 10.30 15.02 -35.81
CA PRO A 200 10.13 15.89 -34.66
C PRO A 200 9.03 16.92 -34.96
N PRO A 201 8.13 17.20 -34.00
CA PRO A 201 7.13 18.25 -34.20
C PRO A 201 7.84 19.58 -34.52
N PRO A 202 7.29 20.41 -35.42
CA PRO A 202 7.87 21.70 -35.74
C PRO A 202 8.03 22.54 -34.46
N PRO A 203 9.15 23.27 -34.31
CA PRO A 203 9.35 24.13 -33.15
C PRO A 203 8.23 25.18 -33.11
N PRO A 204 7.67 25.48 -31.92
CA PRO A 204 6.66 26.53 -31.78
C PRO A 204 7.23 27.87 -32.26
N PRO A 205 6.39 28.74 -32.84
CA PRO A 205 6.83 30.04 -33.33
C PRO A 205 7.53 30.84 -32.21
N PRO A 206 8.69 31.46 -32.51
CA PRO A 206 9.46 32.19 -31.50
C PRO A 206 8.67 33.42 -31.02
N GLY A 207 8.15 33.35 -29.80
CA GLY A 207 7.49 34.49 -29.12
C GLY A 207 6.15 34.16 -28.48
N GLU A 208 5.46 33.11 -28.91
CA GLU A 208 4.21 32.69 -28.27
C GLU A 208 4.50 31.71 -27.14
N LYS A 209 4.47 32.21 -25.91
CA LYS A 209 4.27 31.30 -24.77
C LYS A 209 2.90 30.64 -24.99
N PRO A 210 2.82 29.31 -25.08
CA PRO A 210 1.57 28.60 -25.25
C PRO A 210 0.66 29.01 -24.08
N ALA A 211 -0.41 29.72 -24.41
CA ALA A 211 -1.37 30.18 -23.42
C ALA A 211 -1.90 28.94 -22.70
N ILE A 212 -1.68 28.87 -21.39
CA ILE A 212 -2.26 27.80 -20.58
C ILE A 212 -3.77 27.95 -20.74
N PRO A 213 -4.49 26.91 -21.19
CA PRO A 213 -5.94 26.97 -21.31
C PRO A 213 -6.50 27.37 -19.95
N VAL A 214 -7.12 28.55 -19.85
CA VAL A 214 -7.74 28.99 -18.61
C VAL A 214 -9.10 28.30 -18.53
N LEU A 215 -9.37 27.60 -17.43
CA LEU A 215 -10.70 27.04 -17.16
C LEU A 215 -11.73 28.18 -17.17
N ASN A 216 -12.72 28.07 -18.04
CA ASN A 216 -13.86 28.98 -18.08
C ASN A 216 -15.16 28.17 -17.88
N PRO A 217 -15.88 28.33 -16.76
CA PRO A 217 -15.57 29.20 -15.63
C PRO A 217 -14.34 28.71 -14.81
N PRO A 218 -13.69 29.56 -14.00
CA PRO A 218 -12.63 29.12 -13.11
C PRO A 218 -13.15 28.20 -12.00
N ILE A 219 -12.45 27.08 -11.75
CA ILE A 219 -12.75 26.20 -10.60
C ILE A 219 -12.12 26.80 -9.34
N PRO A 220 -12.89 27.20 -8.31
CA PRO A 220 -12.32 27.75 -7.09
C PRO A 220 -11.55 26.65 -6.35
N LYS A 221 -10.25 26.85 -6.11
CA LYS A 221 -9.38 25.86 -5.43
C LYS A 221 -9.76 25.64 -3.96
N ARG A 222 -10.24 26.69 -3.28
CA ARG A 222 -10.64 26.66 -1.85
C ARG A 222 -12.08 27.17 -1.70
N GLY A 223 -12.77 26.73 -0.65
CA GLY A 223 -14.11 27.19 -0.31
C GLY A 223 -15.24 26.32 -0.88
N LYS A 224 -16.26 26.97 -1.47
CA LYS A 224 -17.54 26.35 -1.85
C LYS A 224 -17.32 25.18 -2.82
N LYS A 225 -17.94 24.04 -2.51
CA LYS A 225 -17.93 22.83 -3.37
C LYS A 225 -18.96 22.90 -4.50
N ALA A 226 -19.95 23.79 -4.39
CA ALA A 226 -21.05 23.93 -5.35
C ALA A 226 -20.65 24.11 -6.83
N PRO A 227 -19.58 24.85 -7.19
CA PRO A 227 -19.20 25.05 -8.59
C PRO A 227 -18.26 23.95 -9.12
N ARG A 228 -18.30 22.75 -8.54
CA ARG A 228 -17.50 21.59 -8.95
C ARG A 228 -18.42 20.41 -9.25
N GLY A 229 -17.89 19.32 -9.81
CA GLY A 229 -18.68 18.11 -10.09
C GLY A 229 -19.51 18.28 -11.36
N MET A 230 -20.79 17.89 -11.32
CA MET A 230 -21.70 18.04 -12.47
C MET A 230 -22.14 19.49 -12.74
N ASN A 231 -21.82 20.44 -11.87
CA ASN A 231 -22.15 21.86 -12.06
C ASN A 231 -21.08 22.65 -12.85
N HIS A 232 -20.02 21.99 -13.30
CA HIS A 232 -18.94 22.62 -14.04
C HIS A 232 -18.55 21.74 -15.23
N PRO A 233 -18.51 22.28 -16.47
CA PRO A 233 -18.41 21.47 -17.69
C PRO A 233 -17.17 20.57 -17.70
N VAL A 234 -16.00 21.08 -17.32
CA VAL A 234 -14.76 20.27 -17.31
C VAL A 234 -14.77 19.14 -16.28
N THR A 235 -15.28 19.37 -15.06
CA THR A 235 -15.37 18.29 -14.06
C THR A 235 -16.52 17.33 -14.38
N ALA A 236 -17.60 17.81 -15.00
CA ALA A 236 -18.70 16.98 -15.46
C ALA A 236 -18.24 16.05 -16.58
N ALA A 237 -17.50 16.58 -17.56
CA ALA A 237 -16.86 15.81 -18.63
C ALA A 237 -15.91 14.74 -18.09
N ALA A 238 -15.19 15.02 -16.99
CA ALA A 238 -14.31 14.05 -16.35
C ALA A 238 -15.10 12.97 -15.57
N LEU A 239 -16.14 13.36 -14.83
CA LEU A 239 -16.88 12.48 -13.92
C LEU A 239 -18.01 11.69 -14.59
N ARG A 240 -18.46 12.10 -15.78
CA ARG A 240 -19.50 11.37 -16.53
C ARG A 240 -19.07 9.93 -16.77
N PRO A 241 -19.99 8.96 -16.74
CA PRO A 241 -19.74 7.66 -17.33
C PRO A 241 -19.19 7.76 -18.74
N ILE A 242 -18.15 6.99 -19.06
CA ILE A 242 -17.51 7.01 -20.38
C ILE A 242 -18.49 6.62 -21.50
N LYS A 243 -19.52 5.82 -21.19
CA LYS A 243 -20.60 5.39 -22.09
C LYS A 243 -21.43 6.55 -22.66
N TYR A 244 -21.54 7.66 -21.93
CA TYR A 244 -22.40 8.79 -22.32
C TYR A 244 -21.62 9.87 -23.06
N PRO A 245 -22.25 10.60 -24.00
CA PRO A 245 -21.58 11.63 -24.78
C PRO A 245 -21.15 12.83 -23.91
N ASP A 246 -20.15 13.56 -24.39
CA ASP A 246 -19.60 14.75 -23.73
C ASP A 246 -20.43 16.00 -24.08
N THR A 247 -21.64 16.11 -23.53
CA THR A 247 -22.56 17.23 -23.79
C THR A 247 -23.15 17.81 -22.49
N GLU A 248 -23.53 19.09 -22.54
CA GLU A 248 -24.15 19.77 -21.39
C GLU A 248 -25.51 19.17 -21.02
N GLU A 249 -26.25 18.64 -22.00
CA GLU A 249 -27.50 17.94 -21.79
C GLU A 249 -27.28 16.66 -20.95
N THR A 250 -26.27 15.86 -21.29
CA THR A 250 -25.88 14.69 -20.51
C THR A 250 -25.54 15.05 -19.06
N TYR A 251 -24.86 16.18 -18.83
CA TYR A 251 -24.50 16.62 -17.47
C TYR A 251 -25.73 17.00 -16.65
N THR A 252 -26.66 17.70 -17.28
CA THR A 252 -27.93 18.09 -16.66
C THR A 252 -28.78 16.86 -16.32
N LYS A 253 -28.92 15.92 -17.26
CA LYS A 253 -29.69 14.69 -17.06
C LYS A 253 -29.10 13.81 -15.95
N ILE A 254 -27.77 13.63 -15.93
CA ILE A 254 -27.11 12.91 -14.84
C ILE A 254 -27.30 13.62 -13.49
N ARG A 255 -27.16 14.96 -13.46
CA ARG A 255 -27.34 15.75 -12.23
C ARG A 255 -28.75 15.64 -11.67
N ASP A 256 -29.74 15.64 -12.54
CA ASP A 256 -31.15 15.66 -12.17
C ASP A 256 -31.71 14.23 -11.95
N ASN A 257 -30.85 13.20 -12.09
CA ASN A 257 -31.16 11.77 -11.99
C ASN A 257 -32.25 11.33 -12.98
N ASP A 258 -32.13 11.76 -14.23
CA ASP A 258 -33.01 11.35 -15.33
C ASP A 258 -32.90 9.84 -15.59
N GLU A 259 -34.04 9.18 -15.82
CA GLU A 259 -34.12 7.75 -16.10
C GLU A 259 -33.42 7.33 -17.41
N GLU A 260 -33.21 8.26 -18.34
CA GLU A 260 -32.49 8.03 -19.59
C GLU A 260 -30.97 7.88 -19.36
N TYR A 261 -30.43 8.47 -18.28
CA TYR A 261 -28.99 8.45 -17.95
C TYR A 261 -28.71 7.85 -16.56
N PRO A 262 -29.09 6.58 -16.31
CA PRO A 262 -28.92 5.97 -15.01
C PRO A 262 -27.43 5.71 -14.71
N VAL A 263 -26.89 6.36 -13.68
CA VAL A 263 -25.53 6.10 -13.21
C VAL A 263 -25.50 4.90 -12.28
N VAL A 264 -25.17 3.73 -12.83
CA VAL A 264 -25.02 2.46 -12.09
C VAL A 264 -23.57 2.18 -11.72
N SER A 265 -23.34 1.27 -10.78
CA SER A 265 -22.00 0.92 -10.27
C SER A 265 -21.07 0.26 -11.31
N SER A 266 -21.62 -0.29 -12.40
CA SER A 266 -20.85 -0.86 -13.50
C SER A 266 -20.32 0.18 -14.48
N LEU A 267 -20.81 1.43 -14.42
CA LEU A 267 -20.40 2.50 -15.30
C LEU A 267 -19.20 3.25 -14.74
N LEU A 268 -18.09 3.22 -15.48
CA LEU A 268 -16.84 3.83 -15.06
C LEU A 268 -16.73 5.30 -15.54
N PRO A 269 -16.23 6.22 -14.70
CA PRO A 269 -16.01 7.61 -15.09
C PRO A 269 -15.02 7.78 -16.24
N ALA A 270 -15.25 8.77 -17.11
CA ALA A 270 -14.41 9.06 -18.27
C ALA A 270 -12.95 9.40 -17.91
N PHE A 271 -12.71 10.05 -16.77
CA PHE A 271 -11.34 10.35 -16.31
C PHE A 271 -10.51 9.10 -15.99
N MET A 272 -11.08 7.89 -15.99
CA MET A 272 -10.32 6.66 -15.85
C MET A 272 -9.60 6.26 -17.15
N TYR A 273 -10.05 6.77 -18.30
CA TYR A 273 -9.59 6.37 -19.63
C TYR A 273 -8.73 7.47 -20.28
N PRO A 274 -7.88 7.17 -21.29
CA PRO A 274 -7.11 8.19 -21.98
C PRO A 274 -8.04 9.15 -22.75
N ALA A 275 -7.56 10.37 -23.01
CA ALA A 275 -8.35 11.36 -23.73
C ALA A 275 -8.72 10.85 -25.13
N GLY A 276 -10.01 10.98 -25.50
CA GLY A 276 -10.54 10.50 -26.79
C GLY A 276 -10.81 8.99 -26.85
N HIS A 277 -10.67 8.26 -25.74
CA HIS A 277 -11.05 6.85 -25.68
C HIS A 277 -12.56 6.69 -25.94
N GLN A 278 -12.91 5.72 -26.79
CA GLN A 278 -14.29 5.38 -27.10
C GLN A 278 -14.72 4.22 -26.21
N TYR A 279 -15.94 4.29 -25.68
CA TYR A 279 -16.47 3.21 -24.85
C TYR A 279 -16.55 1.91 -25.64
N ASN A 280 -15.91 0.87 -25.13
CA ASN A 280 -15.98 -0.48 -25.65
C ASN A 280 -16.73 -1.37 -24.64
N GLU A 281 -17.93 -1.82 -24.98
CA GLU A 281 -18.77 -2.65 -24.10
C GLU A 281 -18.21 -4.08 -23.97
N ASP A 282 -17.52 -4.56 -25.00
CA ASP A 282 -16.92 -5.90 -25.00
C ASP A 282 -15.61 -5.95 -24.20
N ASP A 283 -14.95 -4.80 -24.00
CA ASP A 283 -13.69 -4.68 -23.24
C ASP A 283 -13.62 -3.33 -22.50
N LEU A 284 -14.14 -3.32 -21.27
CA LEU A 284 -14.10 -2.15 -20.39
C LEU A 284 -12.71 -1.85 -19.83
N GLU A 285 -11.78 -2.80 -19.93
CA GLU A 285 -10.42 -2.68 -19.38
C GLU A 285 -9.46 -1.99 -20.36
N ASP A 286 -9.81 -1.89 -21.64
CA ASP A 286 -9.02 -1.16 -22.62
C ASP A 286 -8.81 0.30 -22.19
N GLY A 287 -7.55 0.71 -22.07
CA GLY A 287 -7.18 2.05 -21.61
C GLY A 287 -7.54 2.36 -20.14
N LEU A 288 -8.02 1.40 -19.36
CA LEU A 288 -8.41 1.63 -17.97
C LEU A 288 -7.20 2.08 -17.12
N LEU A 289 -7.39 3.15 -16.35
CA LEU A 289 -6.37 3.86 -15.57
C LEU A 289 -5.26 4.53 -16.39
N ASP A 290 -5.40 4.67 -17.72
CA ASP A 290 -4.38 5.30 -18.58
C ASP A 290 -4.50 6.84 -18.68
N ASN A 291 -5.44 7.44 -17.96
CA ASN A 291 -5.61 8.90 -17.96
C ASN A 291 -4.42 9.63 -17.31
N HIS A 292 -4.06 10.78 -17.88
CA HIS A 292 -2.99 11.64 -17.36
C HIS A 292 -3.25 12.16 -15.93
N ILE A 293 -4.51 12.42 -15.56
CA ILE A 293 -4.92 12.82 -14.21
C ILE A 293 -4.57 11.72 -13.21
N LEU A 294 -4.88 10.47 -13.54
CA LEU A 294 -4.58 9.31 -12.67
C LEU A 294 -3.08 9.08 -12.54
N ARG A 295 -2.33 9.20 -13.64
CA ARG A 295 -0.86 9.14 -13.61
C ARG A 295 -0.24 10.26 -12.76
N ALA A 296 -0.78 11.48 -12.85
CA ALA A 296 -0.34 12.61 -12.04
C ALA A 296 -0.70 12.42 -10.55
N ALA A 297 -1.91 11.93 -10.26
CA ALA A 297 -2.36 11.59 -8.92
C ALA A 297 -1.50 10.48 -8.29
N ALA A 298 -1.23 9.41 -9.02
CA ALA A 298 -0.36 8.32 -8.57
C ALA A 298 1.05 8.82 -8.25
N LYS A 299 1.59 9.73 -9.07
CA LYS A 299 2.87 10.39 -8.80
C LYS A 299 2.82 11.29 -7.57
N HIS A 300 1.70 11.98 -7.32
CA HIS A 300 1.51 12.77 -6.11
C HIS A 300 1.56 11.89 -4.86
N VAL A 301 0.78 10.81 -4.85
CA VAL A 301 0.73 9.81 -3.76
C VAL A 301 2.09 9.15 -3.55
N GLY A 302 2.78 8.76 -4.62
CA GLY A 302 4.11 8.13 -4.55
C GLY A 302 5.23 9.05 -4.07
N LYS A 303 5.04 10.37 -4.14
CA LYS A 303 6.01 11.39 -3.71
C LYS A 303 5.78 11.91 -2.29
N GLY A 304 4.73 11.44 -1.59
CA GLY A 304 4.53 11.78 -0.18
C GLY A 304 5.83 11.62 0.60
N LYS A 305 6.16 12.60 1.46
CA LYS A 305 7.33 12.54 2.36
C LYS A 305 7.12 11.38 3.34
N VAL A 306 7.39 10.17 2.91
CA VAL A 306 7.61 9.07 3.85
C VAL A 306 8.92 9.39 4.53
N PRO A 307 9.00 9.44 5.87
CA PRO A 307 10.29 9.34 6.51
C PRO A 307 10.98 8.09 5.94
N PRO A 308 12.27 8.16 5.58
CA PRO A 308 13.00 6.97 5.19
C PRO A 308 12.79 5.92 6.29
N LEU A 309 12.36 4.71 5.89
CA LEU A 309 12.27 3.60 6.84
C LEU A 309 13.59 3.54 7.62
N PRO A 310 13.56 3.41 8.96
CA PRO A 310 14.79 3.21 9.71
C PRO A 310 15.54 2.03 9.07
N PRO A 311 16.86 2.14 8.86
CA PRO A 311 17.65 1.04 8.35
C PRO A 311 17.60 -0.05 9.39
N PHE A 312 16.69 -1.02 9.24
CA PHE A 312 16.79 -2.25 9.99
C PHE A 312 18.14 -2.85 9.65
N ALA A 313 19.00 -2.88 10.67
CA ALA A 313 20.33 -3.43 10.64
C ALA A 313 20.25 -4.95 10.44
N ALA A 314 20.15 -5.37 9.18
CA ALA A 314 20.66 -6.64 8.73
C ALA A 314 21.73 -6.34 7.67
N PRO A 315 23.00 -6.75 7.88
CA PRO A 315 24.03 -6.54 6.87
C PRO A 315 23.68 -7.41 5.65
N GLY A 316 23.19 -6.79 4.56
CA GLY A 316 23.19 -7.49 3.27
C GLY A 316 22.14 -7.17 2.22
N ARG A 317 21.13 -6.29 2.42
CA ARG A 317 20.20 -5.96 1.31
C ARG A 317 19.78 -4.49 1.27
N GLN A 318 20.26 -3.76 0.25
CA GLN A 318 19.78 -2.42 -0.11
C GLN A 318 18.32 -2.47 -0.57
N TRP A 319 17.38 -2.21 0.34
CA TRP A 319 15.93 -2.23 0.05
C TRP A 319 15.39 -0.91 -0.56
N GLY A 320 16.22 0.14 -0.63
CA GLY A 320 15.77 1.52 -0.91
C GLY A 320 15.48 1.90 -2.37
N ARG A 321 15.65 1.01 -3.35
CA ARG A 321 15.30 1.29 -4.77
C ARG A 321 14.42 0.22 -5.43
N GLN A 322 14.11 -0.87 -4.73
CA GLN A 322 13.42 -2.02 -5.33
C GLN A 322 11.90 -1.98 -5.19
N GLN A 323 11.32 -1.31 -4.18
CA GLN A 323 9.87 -1.32 -3.96
C GLN A 323 9.08 -0.53 -5.03
N GLY A 324 9.64 0.55 -5.57
CA GLY A 324 9.09 1.20 -6.77
C GLY A 324 9.16 0.33 -8.03
N ARG A 325 10.06 -0.66 -8.06
CA ARG A 325 10.12 -1.71 -9.11
C ARG A 325 9.24 -2.92 -8.80
N GLN A 326 9.04 -3.32 -7.53
CA GLN A 326 8.23 -4.49 -7.17
C GLN A 326 6.72 -4.21 -7.20
N PHE A 327 6.28 -2.98 -6.92
CA PHE A 327 4.88 -2.59 -7.18
C PHE A 327 4.56 -2.61 -8.68
N ILE A 328 5.57 -2.44 -9.54
CA ILE A 328 5.46 -2.59 -11.00
C ILE A 328 5.63 -4.07 -11.42
N GLY A 329 6.55 -4.82 -10.78
CA GLY A 329 6.86 -6.21 -11.12
C GLY A 329 5.80 -7.24 -10.68
N ASN A 330 5.01 -6.98 -9.64
CA ASN A 330 3.92 -7.88 -9.25
C ASN A 330 2.67 -7.78 -10.15
N LEU A 331 2.60 -6.78 -11.03
CA LEU A 331 1.65 -6.70 -12.15
C LEU A 331 2.10 -7.53 -13.36
N GLU A 332 3.34 -8.04 -13.38
CA GLU A 332 3.92 -8.80 -14.50
C GLU A 332 3.71 -10.32 -14.39
N ASN A 333 3.16 -10.82 -13.27
CA ASN A 333 2.97 -12.26 -13.00
C ASN A 333 1.49 -12.70 -12.90
N LEU A 334 0.57 -11.91 -13.45
CA LEU A 334 -0.87 -12.25 -13.58
C LEU A 334 -1.32 -12.33 -15.06
N GLY A 335 -0.38 -12.59 -15.97
CA GLY A 335 -0.66 -12.92 -17.38
C GLY A 335 -0.24 -14.36 -17.67
#